data_AF-A0A1C5YAE6-F1
#
_entry.id   AF-A0A1C5YAE6-F1
#
_cell.length_a   1.000
_cell.length_b   1.000
_cell.length_c   1.000
_cell.angle_alpha   90.00
_cell.angle_beta   90.00
_cell.angle_gamma   90.00
#
_symmetry.space_group_name_H-M   'P 1'
#
loop_
_entity.id
_entity.type
_entity.pdbx_description
1 polymer ?
#
loop_
_entity_poly.entity_id
_entity_poly.type
_entity_poly.pdbx_seq_one_letter_code
_entity_poly.pdbx_strand_id
1 'polypeptide(L)'
;MRKQKRQTVKKLMQCAAIIAAGVLAIILFMLAIWYRGKNSEPVTDEQVAAQMQQAEPLVIETPEAAAEGSIRVYDYDGCCIYAYYGKIRINNDGKDGKDIDVEAIGYLEGYQEHKEESGAGE
;
A
#
# COMPACT_ATOMS: atom_id res chain seq x y z
N MET A 1 -10.44 -66.22 -41.51
CA MET A 1 -9.72 -64.91 -41.50
C MET A 1 -10.44 -63.71 -42.14
N ARG A 2 -11.43 -63.85 -43.06
CA ARG A 2 -12.10 -62.69 -43.70
C ARG A 2 -13.02 -61.86 -42.78
N LYS A 3 -13.59 -62.46 -41.72
CA LYS A 3 -14.53 -61.78 -40.79
C LYS A 3 -13.84 -60.78 -39.85
N GLN A 4 -12.65 -61.10 -39.32
CA GLN A 4 -11.91 -60.19 -38.44
C GLN A 4 -11.41 -58.93 -39.17
N LYS A 5 -10.91 -59.06 -40.41
CA LYS A 5 -10.50 -57.90 -41.23
C LYS A 5 -11.65 -56.90 -41.44
N ARG A 6 -12.88 -57.38 -41.65
CA ARG A 6 -14.06 -56.51 -41.78
C ARG A 6 -14.42 -55.78 -40.48
N GLN A 7 -14.22 -56.40 -39.32
CA GLN A 7 -14.44 -55.75 -38.03
C GLN A 7 -13.39 -54.69 -37.73
N THR A 8 -12.12 -54.94 -38.06
CA THR A 8 -11.04 -53.96 -37.92
C THR A 8 -11.29 -52.73 -38.80
N VAL A 9 -11.70 -52.92 -40.05
CA VAL A 9 -12.04 -51.80 -40.96
C VAL A 9 -13.24 -50.99 -40.45
N LYS A 10 -14.26 -51.63 -39.87
CA LYS A 10 -15.40 -50.94 -39.25
C LYS A 10 -15.00 -50.08 -38.06
N LYS A 11 -14.13 -50.59 -37.18
CA LYS A 11 -13.59 -49.81 -36.05
C LYS A 11 -12.76 -48.62 -36.52
N LEU A 12 -11.95 -48.79 -37.57
CA LEU A 12 -11.18 -47.70 -38.17
C LEU A 12 -12.07 -46.62 -38.81
N MET A 13 -13.14 -47.01 -39.50
CA MET A 13 -14.13 -46.05 -40.03
C MET A 13 -14.85 -45.28 -38.91
N GLN A 14 -15.19 -45.94 -37.80
CA GLN A 14 -15.77 -45.26 -36.63
C GLN A 14 -14.78 -44.27 -36.01
N CYS A 15 -13.51 -44.64 -35.83
CA CYS A 15 -12.50 -43.72 -35.33
C CYS A 15 -12.33 -42.50 -36.25
N ALA A 16 -12.28 -42.71 -37.57
CA ALA A 16 -12.19 -41.61 -38.53
C ALA A 16 -13.41 -40.69 -38.47
N ALA A 17 -14.62 -41.25 -38.31
CA ALA A 17 -15.85 -40.47 -38.16
C ALA A 17 -15.87 -39.65 -36.86
N ILE A 18 -15.38 -40.21 -35.75
CA ILE A 18 -15.27 -39.50 -34.46
C ILE A 18 -14.29 -38.33 -34.57
N ILE A 19 -13.13 -38.55 -35.20
CA ILE A 19 -12.13 -37.50 -35.42
C ILE A 19 -12.71 -36.38 -36.29
N ALA A 20 -13.39 -36.74 -37.39
CA ALA A 20 -14.03 -35.76 -38.28
C ALA A 20 -15.09 -34.93 -37.55
N ALA A 21 -15.93 -35.57 -36.71
CA ALA A 21 -16.92 -34.87 -35.90
C ALA A 21 -16.28 -33.93 -34.87
N GLY A 22 -15.18 -34.35 -34.23
CA GLY A 22 -14.43 -33.53 -33.28
C GLY A 22 -13.83 -32.28 -33.93
N VAL A 23 -13.22 -32.43 -35.11
CA VAL A 23 -12.68 -31.28 -35.87
C VAL A 23 -13.79 -30.30 -36.23
N LEU A 24 -14.94 -30.81 -36.67
CA LEU A 24 -16.09 -29.98 -37.05
C LEU A 24 -16.65 -29.21 -35.83
N ALA A 25 -16.70 -29.84 -34.65
CA ALA A 25 -17.09 -29.19 -33.41
C ALA A 25 -16.13 -28.06 -32.99
N ILE A 26 -14.81 -28.27 -33.15
CA ILE A 26 -13.80 -27.24 -32.84
C ILE A 26 -13.94 -26.03 -33.78
N ILE A 27 -14.16 -26.27 -35.08
CA ILE A 27 -14.37 -25.19 -36.06
C ILE A 27 -15.62 -24.38 -35.70
N LEU A 28 -16.72 -25.04 -35.36
CA LEU A 28 -17.96 -24.36 -34.94
C LEU A 28 -17.76 -23.55 -33.65
N PHE A 29 -17.00 -24.08 -32.69
CA PHE A 29 -16.70 -23.39 -31.43
C PHE A 29 -15.86 -22.12 -31.66
N MET A 30 -14.81 -22.21 -32.48
CA MET A 30 -14.00 -21.06 -32.89
C MET A 30 -14.84 -20.00 -33.59
N LEU A 31 -15.77 -20.41 -34.47
CA LEU A 31 -16.66 -19.51 -35.21
C LEU A 31 -17.67 -18.83 -34.27
N ALA A 32 -18.18 -19.54 -33.27
CA ALA A 32 -19.07 -18.98 -32.25
C ALA A 32 -18.38 -17.91 -31.38
N ILE A 33 -17.12 -18.14 -30.98
CA ILE A 33 -16.32 -17.14 -30.25
C ILE A 33 -16.08 -15.90 -31.14
N TRP A 34 -15.74 -16.11 -32.41
CA TRP A 34 -15.52 -15.00 -33.34
C TRP A 34 -16.79 -14.18 -33.58
N TYR A 35 -17.95 -14.83 -33.71
CA TYR A 35 -19.24 -14.16 -33.85
C TYR A 35 -19.64 -13.40 -32.57
N ARG A 36 -19.42 -13.99 -31.39
CA ARG A 36 -19.61 -13.31 -30.10
C ARG A 36 -18.69 -12.09 -29.97
N GLY A 37 -17.41 -12.24 -30.31
CA GLY A 37 -16.42 -11.17 -30.22
C GLY A 37 -16.68 -9.99 -31.16
N LYS A 38 -17.26 -10.24 -32.35
CA LYS A 38 -17.70 -9.16 -33.26
C LYS A 38 -18.89 -8.35 -32.75
N ASN A 39 -19.73 -8.95 -31.91
CA ASN A 39 -20.91 -8.32 -31.32
C ASN A 39 -20.65 -7.81 -29.89
N SER A 40 -19.45 -8.04 -29.35
CA SER A 40 -19.01 -7.38 -28.13
C SER A 40 -18.66 -5.95 -28.49
N GLU A 41 -19.53 -5.01 -28.12
CA GLU A 41 -19.18 -3.60 -28.11
C GLU A 41 -17.90 -3.43 -27.28
N PRO A 42 -16.88 -2.70 -27.77
CA PRO A 42 -15.76 -2.35 -26.91
C PRO A 42 -16.34 -1.60 -25.71
N VAL A 43 -15.92 -1.99 -24.50
CA VAL A 43 -16.16 -1.20 -23.29
C VAL A 43 -15.77 0.23 -23.65
N THR A 44 -16.76 1.08 -23.80
CA THR A 44 -16.58 2.40 -24.38
C THR A 44 -15.82 3.22 -23.35
N ASP A 45 -14.89 4.07 -23.78
CA ASP A 45 -14.09 4.94 -22.91
C ASP A 45 -14.98 5.76 -21.94
N GLU A 46 -16.26 5.94 -22.28
CA GLU A 46 -17.31 6.56 -21.48
C GLU A 46 -17.67 5.77 -20.20
N GLN A 47 -17.66 4.43 -20.22
CA GLN A 47 -17.89 3.61 -19.02
C GLN A 47 -16.69 3.64 -18.07
N VAL A 48 -15.47 3.69 -18.61
CA VAL A 48 -14.24 3.86 -17.84
C VAL A 48 -14.20 5.27 -17.24
N ALA A 49 -14.58 6.30 -18.01
CA ALA A 49 -14.68 7.67 -17.55
C ALA A 49 -15.77 7.87 -16.48
N ALA A 50 -16.93 7.21 -16.62
CA ALA A 50 -18.01 7.25 -15.64
C ALA A 50 -17.59 6.62 -14.30
N GLN A 51 -16.79 5.53 -14.34
CA GLN A 51 -16.25 4.92 -13.13
C GLN A 51 -15.20 5.82 -12.45
N MET A 52 -14.41 6.58 -13.20
CA MET A 52 -13.47 7.57 -12.65
C MET A 52 -14.19 8.78 -12.04
N GLN A 53 -15.35 9.18 -12.55
CA GLN A 53 -16.15 10.29 -12.01
C GLN A 53 -16.87 9.95 -10.70
N GLN A 54 -16.97 8.67 -10.33
CA GLN A 54 -17.74 8.22 -9.17
C GLN A 54 -16.94 8.13 -7.86
N ALA A 55 -15.64 8.48 -7.86
CA ALA A 55 -14.83 8.51 -6.65
C ALA A 55 -15.11 9.80 -5.86
N GLU A 56 -15.61 9.67 -4.63
CA GLU A 56 -15.74 10.81 -3.73
C GLU A 56 -14.36 11.46 -3.50
N PRO A 57 -14.28 12.80 -3.48
CA PRO A 57 -13.02 13.51 -3.37
C PRO A 57 -12.33 13.18 -2.03
N LEU A 58 -11.07 12.75 -2.11
CA LEU A 58 -10.23 12.49 -0.94
C LEU A 58 -9.95 13.82 -0.22
N VAL A 59 -10.55 14.02 0.95
CA VAL A 59 -10.29 15.17 1.82
C VAL A 59 -9.15 14.80 2.78
N ILE A 60 -7.96 15.36 2.55
CA ILE A 60 -6.83 15.26 3.49
C ILE A 60 -6.82 16.52 4.34
N GLU A 61 -7.25 16.42 5.60
CA GLU A 61 -7.11 17.49 6.57
C GLU A 61 -5.63 17.63 6.95
N THR A 62 -5.00 18.75 6.61
CA THR A 62 -3.66 19.07 7.10
C THR A 62 -3.82 20.01 8.30
N PRO A 63 -3.57 19.55 9.53
CA PRO A 63 -3.70 20.40 10.70
C PRO A 63 -2.67 21.53 10.67
N GLU A 64 -3.04 22.66 11.26
CA GLU A 64 -2.09 23.75 11.46
C GLU A 64 -0.94 23.30 12.36
N ALA A 65 0.29 23.68 12.00
CA ALA A 65 1.46 23.33 12.77
C ALA A 65 1.44 24.03 14.14
N ALA A 66 1.64 23.27 15.22
CA ALA A 66 1.77 23.83 16.55
C ALA A 66 3.03 24.70 16.65
N ALA A 67 2.88 25.93 17.16
CA ALA A 67 3.98 26.87 17.37
C ALA A 67 4.56 26.83 18.80
N GLU A 68 3.85 26.20 19.75
CA GLU A 68 4.17 26.18 21.16
C GLU A 68 4.04 24.77 21.75
N GLY A 69 4.79 24.51 22.81
CA GLY A 69 4.79 23.23 23.52
C GLY A 69 5.47 23.33 24.89
N SER A 70 5.72 22.17 25.49
CA SER A 70 6.41 22.08 26.76
C SER A 70 7.47 20.99 26.77
N ILE A 71 8.60 21.23 27.44
CA ILE A 71 9.63 20.23 27.75
C ILE A 71 9.60 20.03 29.26
N ARG A 72 9.49 18.78 29.73
CA ARG A 72 9.49 18.47 31.16
C ARG A 72 10.60 17.48 31.47
N VAL A 73 11.38 17.79 32.49
CA VAL A 73 12.45 16.95 33.02
C VAL A 73 11.97 16.40 34.35
N TYR A 74 12.09 15.09 34.50
CA TYR A 74 11.69 14.36 35.69
C TYR A 74 12.92 13.72 36.33
N ASP A 75 12.94 13.63 37.66
CA ASP A 75 13.93 12.83 38.39
C ASP A 75 13.58 11.33 38.37
N TYR A 76 14.40 10.52 39.06
CA TYR A 76 14.20 9.06 39.15
C TYR A 76 12.87 8.67 39.81
N ASP A 77 12.38 9.48 40.73
CA ASP A 77 11.12 9.23 41.46
C ASP A 77 9.89 9.74 40.68
N GLY A 78 10.09 10.33 39.50
CA GLY A 78 9.03 10.86 38.65
C GLY A 78 8.54 12.26 39.05
N CYS A 79 9.28 12.99 39.89
CA CYS A 79 8.99 14.38 40.21
C CYS A 79 9.48 15.29 39.09
N CYS A 80 8.66 16.25 38.63
CA CYS A 80 9.07 17.21 37.62
C CYS A 80 10.02 18.25 38.24
N ILE A 81 11.30 18.18 37.86
CA ILE A 81 12.35 19.05 38.40
C ILE A 81 12.56 20.32 37.57
N TYR A 82 12.29 20.23 36.26
CA TYR A 82 12.25 21.38 35.36
C TYR A 82 11.09 21.26 34.37
N ALA A 83 10.43 22.37 34.09
CA ALA A 83 9.42 22.47 33.06
C ALA A 83 9.62 23.75 32.27
N TYR A 84 9.81 23.60 30.97
CA TYR A 84 9.86 24.70 30.03
C TYR A 84 8.53 24.77 29.27
N TYR A 85 8.02 25.99 29.07
CA TYR A 85 6.81 26.28 28.32
C TYR A 85 7.04 27.42 27.34
N GLY A 86 6.61 27.24 26.08
CA GLY A 86 6.69 28.27 25.05
C GLY A 86 7.05 27.69 23.69
N LYS A 87 7.78 28.47 22.88
CA LYS A 87 8.17 28.04 21.54
C LYS A 87 9.32 27.05 21.62
N ILE A 88 9.24 25.97 20.84
CA ILE A 88 10.29 24.95 20.74
C ILE A 88 10.72 24.91 19.29
N ARG A 89 11.99 25.20 19.03
CA ARG A 89 12.57 25.17 17.70
C ARG A 89 13.61 24.06 17.63
N ILE A 90 13.40 23.09 16.75
CA ILE A 90 14.38 22.04 16.45
C ILE A 90 15.20 22.53 15.25
N ASN A 91 16.43 22.96 15.51
CA ASN A 91 17.36 23.37 14.46
C ASN A 91 18.04 22.15 13.82
N ASN A 92 18.31 21.11 14.63
CA ASN A 92 18.80 19.83 14.15
C ASN A 92 18.20 18.68 14.98
N ASP A 93 17.65 17.67 14.30
CA ASP A 93 17.10 16.46 14.91
C ASP A 93 18.10 15.30 15.00
N GLY A 94 19.35 15.52 14.59
CA GLY A 94 20.46 14.57 14.67
C GLY A 94 20.45 13.46 13.61
N LYS A 95 19.45 13.43 12.71
CA LYS A 95 19.43 12.43 11.60
C LYS A 95 20.57 12.64 10.62
N ASP A 96 21.19 13.81 10.61
CA ASP A 96 22.37 14.13 9.81
C ASP A 96 23.70 13.72 10.47
N GLY A 97 23.66 13.09 11.65
CA GLY A 97 24.83 12.62 12.38
C GLY A 97 25.57 13.71 13.17
N LYS A 98 25.05 14.95 13.20
CA LYS A 98 25.57 16.01 14.07
C LYS A 98 24.76 16.09 15.37
N ASP A 99 25.21 16.95 16.27
CA ASP A 99 24.54 17.17 17.54
C ASP A 99 23.10 17.68 17.34
N ILE A 100 22.24 17.21 18.24
CA ILE A 100 20.87 17.69 18.35
C ILE A 100 20.92 19.13 18.86
N ASP A 101 20.24 20.02 18.15
CA ASP A 101 20.14 21.44 18.50
C ASP A 101 18.67 21.84 18.62
N VAL A 102 18.28 22.20 19.85
CA VAL A 102 16.91 22.58 20.21
C VAL A 102 16.95 23.88 21.02
N GLU A 103 16.22 24.88 20.54
CA GLU A 103 16.07 26.17 21.20
C GLU A 103 14.68 26.29 21.84
N ALA A 104 14.67 26.66 23.12
CA ALA A 104 13.49 26.83 23.95
C ALA A 104 13.33 28.32 24.29
N ILE A 105 12.42 29.01 23.60
CA ILE A 105 12.14 30.45 23.74
C ILE A 105 10.84 30.72 24.54
N GLY A 106 10.96 30.96 25.84
CA GLY A 106 9.81 31.04 26.74
C GLY A 106 10.19 31.09 28.21
N TYR A 107 9.36 30.47 29.06
CA TYR A 107 9.55 30.46 30.51
C TYR A 107 10.00 29.08 31.01
N LEU A 108 10.94 29.09 31.95
CA LEU A 108 11.47 27.90 32.62
C LEU A 108 11.08 27.93 34.10
N GLU A 109 10.40 26.88 34.55
CA GLU A 109 10.16 26.57 35.95
C GLU A 109 11.16 25.50 36.39
N GLY A 110 11.85 25.71 37.51
CA GLY A 110 12.79 24.75 38.08
C GLY A 110 12.77 24.80 39.60
N TYR A 111 12.70 23.63 40.25
CA TYR A 111 12.63 23.51 41.70
C TYR A 111 13.98 23.16 42.34
N GLN A 112 15.00 22.86 41.54
CA GLN A 112 16.34 22.49 42.00
C GLN A 112 17.34 23.53 41.48
N GLU A 113 18.06 24.19 42.38
CA GLU A 113 19.22 25.00 41.98
C GLU A 113 20.35 24.07 41.53
N HIS A 114 20.97 24.37 40.39
CA HIS A 114 22.23 23.75 39.99
C HIS A 114 23.27 24.03 41.08
N LYS A 115 23.53 23.06 41.94
CA LYS A 115 24.71 23.09 42.82
C LYS A 115 25.91 22.68 41.97
N GLU A 116 26.98 23.48 42.02
CA GLU A 116 28.26 23.12 41.40
C GLU A 116 28.67 21.71 41.84
N GLU A 117 29.23 20.92 40.92
CA GLU A 117 29.73 19.58 41.22
C GLU A 117 30.68 19.67 42.41
N SER A 118 30.29 19.06 43.54
CA SER A 118 31.20 18.90 44.66
C SER A 118 32.35 18.03 44.19
N GLY A 119 33.53 18.63 43.99
CA GLY A 119 34.77 17.92 43.68
C GLY A 119 35.03 16.85 44.73
N ALA A 120 34.67 15.61 44.41
CA ALA A 120 34.99 14.43 45.19
C ALA A 120 35.66 13.44 44.24
N GLY A 121 36.95 13.67 44.02
CA GLY A 121 37.78 12.90 43.11
C GLY A 121 39.26 13.22 43.26
N GLU A 122 39.79 13.14 44.49
CA GLU A 122 41.18 12.76 44.80
C GLU A 122 41.17 11.79 45.99
#